data_AF-A0A8T7DDR2-F1
#
_entry.id   AF-A0A8T7DDR2-F1
#
_cell.length_a   1.000
_cell.length_b   1.000
_cell.length_c   1.000
_cell.angle_alpha   90.00
_cell.angle_beta   90.00
_cell.angle_gamma   90.00
#
_symmetry.space_group_name_H-M   'P 1'
#
loop_
_entity.id
_entity.type
_entity.pdbx_description
1 polymer ?
#
loop_
_entity_poly.entity_id
_entity_poly.type
_entity_poly.pdbx_seq_one_letter_code
_entity_poly.pdbx_strand_id
1 'polypeptide(L)'
;AKSWKLPTDICQAIADHHKVEEILDLNQGAETTKKNLLATLKIAEHLCGTYSTPGETEIDYEFERIKAKVLGYLGISEIELDDIRDDLYDQGILHL
;
A
#
# COMPACT_ATOMS: atom_id res chain seq x y z
N ALA A 1 8.06 2.12 -15.46
CA ALA A 1 8.11 3.41 -14.73
C ALA A 1 9.13 4.39 -15.34
N LYS A 2 10.45 4.17 -15.22
CA LYS A 2 11.47 5.11 -15.75
C LYS A 2 11.37 5.38 -17.26
N SER A 3 11.06 4.35 -18.05
CA SER A 3 10.84 4.47 -19.50
C SER A 3 9.68 5.40 -19.87
N TRP A 4 8.75 5.67 -18.94
CA TRP A 4 7.62 6.57 -19.11
C TRP A 4 7.86 7.96 -18.50
N LYS A 5 9.09 8.26 -18.07
CA LYS A 5 9.50 9.56 -17.48
C LYS A 5 8.68 9.96 -16.24
N LEU A 6 8.23 8.99 -15.45
CA LEU A 6 7.61 9.27 -14.15
C LEU A 6 8.62 9.93 -13.19
N PRO A 7 8.15 10.76 -12.24
CA PRO A 7 8.98 11.30 -11.15
C PRO A 7 9.83 10.23 -10.46
N THR A 8 11.04 10.61 -10.04
CA THR A 8 12.01 9.70 -9.40
C THR A 8 11.44 9.03 -8.16
N ASP A 9 10.72 9.78 -7.33
CA ASP A 9 10.14 9.25 -6.09
C ASP A 9 9.11 8.15 -6.35
N ILE A 10 8.30 8.29 -7.40
CA ILE A 10 7.35 7.25 -7.84
C ILE A 10 8.11 6.03 -8.35
N CYS A 11 9.15 6.23 -9.15
CA CYS A 11 9.97 5.13 -9.63
C CYS A 11 10.63 4.37 -8.48
N GLN A 12 11.07 5.07 -7.43
CA GLN A 12 11.70 4.47 -6.27
C GLN A 12 10.68 3.75 -5.38
N ALA A 13 9.49 4.32 -5.16
CA ALA A 13 8.41 3.66 -4.44
C ALA A 13 8.00 2.34 -5.13
N ILE A 14 7.82 2.36 -6.46
CA ILE A 14 7.55 1.14 -7.24
C ILE A 14 8.71 0.13 -7.12
N ALA A 15 9.96 0.57 -7.09
CA ALA A 15 11.10 -0.34 -6.97
C ALA A 15 11.21 -0.98 -5.57
N ASP A 16 10.72 -0.29 -4.53
CA ASP A 16 10.87 -0.69 -3.13
C ASP A 16 9.56 -1.16 -2.47
N HIS A 17 8.48 -1.40 -3.22
CA HIS A 17 7.16 -1.70 -2.64
C HIS A 17 7.12 -2.97 -1.77
N HIS A 18 8.01 -3.95 -1.98
CA HIS A 18 8.12 -5.11 -1.09
C HIS A 18 9.01 -4.89 0.15
N LYS A 19 9.62 -3.70 0.29
CA LYS A 19 10.52 -3.32 1.41
C LYS A 19 9.86 -2.33 2.37
N VAL A 20 8.54 -2.20 2.32
CA VAL A 20 7.77 -1.22 3.11
C VAL A 20 8.07 -1.36 4.60
N GLU A 21 8.17 -2.59 5.09
CA GLU A 21 8.44 -2.86 6.50
C GLU A 21 9.75 -2.19 6.98
N GLU A 22 10.85 -2.44 6.28
CA GLU A 22 12.16 -1.86 6.60
C GLU A 22 12.12 -0.34 6.48
N ILE A 23 11.49 0.19 5.43
CA ILE A 23 11.47 1.62 5.13
C ILE A 23 10.63 2.41 6.15
N LEU A 24 9.49 1.86 6.58
CA LEU A 24 8.67 2.50 7.61
C LEU A 24 9.41 2.58 8.95
N ASP A 25 10.22 1.57 9.29
CA ASP A 25 11.00 1.51 10.53
C ASP A 25 12.20 2.49 10.56
N LEU A 26 12.65 3.01 9.42
CA LEU A 26 13.77 3.95 9.37
C LEU A 26 13.41 5.30 10.02
N ASN A 27 14.11 5.69 11.09
CA ASN A 27 14.01 7.01 11.72
C ASN A 27 14.73 8.10 10.91
N GLN A 28 14.33 8.29 9.64
CA GLN A 28 14.86 9.32 8.75
C GLN A 28 13.70 10.19 8.25
N GLY A 29 13.53 11.38 8.85
CA GLY A 29 12.45 12.32 8.48
C GLY A 29 12.50 12.82 7.03
N ALA A 30 13.62 12.59 6.33
CA ALA A 30 13.80 12.94 4.92
C ALA A 30 13.06 12.01 3.94
N GLU A 31 12.54 10.85 4.38
CA GLU A 31 11.84 9.91 3.50
C GLU A 31 10.31 10.00 3.54
N THR A 32 9.74 11.08 4.10
CA THR A 32 8.28 11.23 4.28
C THR A 32 7.50 11.04 2.97
N THR A 33 7.97 11.58 1.84
CA THR A 33 7.32 11.37 0.53
C THR A 33 7.28 9.91 0.12
N LYS A 34 8.40 9.20 0.30
CA LYS A 34 8.52 7.77 -0.07
C LYS A 34 7.63 6.91 0.83
N LYS A 35 7.65 7.16 2.14
CA LYS A 35 6.79 6.47 3.11
C LYS A 35 5.30 6.68 2.81
N ASN A 36 4.90 7.91 2.48
CA ASN A 36 3.52 8.20 2.02
C ASN A 36 3.15 7.38 0.79
N LEU A 37 3.97 7.43 -0.26
CA LEU A 37 3.71 6.68 -1.50
C LEU A 37 3.62 5.17 -1.25
N LEU A 38 4.51 4.62 -0.43
CA LEU A 38 4.54 3.20 -0.09
C LEU A 38 3.31 2.79 0.73
N ALA A 39 2.95 3.55 1.76
CA ALA A 39 1.79 3.27 2.59
C ALA A 39 0.49 3.31 1.77
N THR A 40 0.31 4.34 0.94
CA THR A 40 -0.85 4.43 0.03
C THR A 40 -0.87 3.30 -1.00
N LEU A 41 0.28 2.94 -1.58
CA LEU A 41 0.38 1.84 -2.54
C LEU A 41 -0.01 0.51 -1.91
N LYS A 42 0.45 0.21 -0.69
CA LYS A 42 0.12 -1.05 -0.01
C LYS A 42 -1.36 -1.18 0.34
N ILE A 43 -2.01 -0.08 0.72
CA ILE A 43 -3.48 -0.06 0.90
C ILE A 43 -4.17 -0.35 -0.43
N ALA A 44 -3.76 0.30 -1.52
CA ALA A 44 -4.35 0.09 -2.83
C ALA A 44 -4.17 -1.36 -3.34
N GLU A 45 -2.99 -1.94 -3.18
CA GLU A 45 -2.71 -3.34 -3.56
C GLU A 45 -3.61 -4.33 -2.80
N HIS A 46 -3.76 -4.12 -1.49
CA HIS A 46 -4.61 -4.95 -0.64
C HIS A 46 -6.08 -4.86 -1.07
N LEU A 47 -6.61 -3.64 -1.21
CA LEU A 47 -8.01 -3.41 -1.57
C LEU A 47 -8.34 -3.88 -2.99
N CYS A 48 -7.41 -3.70 -3.94
CA CYS A 48 -7.56 -4.20 -5.31
C CYS A 48 -7.35 -5.73 -5.43
N GLY A 49 -7.04 -6.42 -4.34
CA GLY A 49 -6.91 -7.88 -4.35
C GLY A 49 -5.72 -8.41 -5.16
N THR A 50 -4.66 -7.61 -5.37
CA THR A 50 -3.57 -8.00 -6.28
C THR A 50 -2.82 -9.25 -5.83
N TYR A 51 -2.86 -9.57 -4.54
CA TYR A 51 -2.30 -10.79 -3.95
C TYR A 51 -2.94 -12.09 -4.46
N SER A 52 -4.18 -12.05 -4.98
CA SER A 52 -4.91 -13.23 -5.47
C SER A 52 -4.43 -13.71 -6.85
N THR A 53 -3.73 -12.86 -7.62
CA THR A 53 -3.33 -13.20 -8.99
C THR A 53 -2.24 -14.28 -9.11
N PRO A 54 -1.27 -14.40 -8.20
CA PRO A 54 -0.33 -15.52 -8.18
C PRO A 54 -0.77 -16.57 -7.14
N GLY A 55 -1.35 -17.68 -7.58
CA GLY A 55 -1.51 -18.89 -6.75
C GLY A 55 -2.80 -19.02 -5.94
N GLU A 56 -3.87 -18.32 -6.31
CA GLU A 56 -5.25 -18.53 -5.77
C GLU A 56 -5.33 -18.43 -4.24
N THR A 57 -4.50 -17.58 -3.63
CA THR A 57 -4.51 -17.37 -2.19
C THR A 57 -5.51 -16.27 -1.84
N GLU A 58 -6.48 -16.57 -0.97
CA GLU A 58 -7.50 -15.62 -0.48
C GLU A 58 -6.96 -14.63 0.57
N ILE A 59 -5.72 -14.84 1.04
CA ILE A 59 -5.10 -14.07 2.11
C ILE A 59 -3.92 -13.26 1.57
N ASP A 60 -3.93 -11.96 1.84
CA ASP A 60 -2.80 -11.07 1.59
C ASP A 60 -1.75 -11.19 2.70
N TYR A 61 -0.90 -12.22 2.63
CA TYR A 61 0.16 -12.43 3.64
C TYR A 61 1.20 -11.31 3.69
N GLU A 62 1.37 -10.55 2.60
CA GLU A 62 2.25 -9.40 2.60
C GLU A 62 1.63 -8.27 3.40
N PHE A 63 0.37 -7.93 3.13
CA PHE A 63 -0.35 -6.89 3.84
C PHE A 63 -0.55 -7.24 5.32
N GLU A 64 -0.94 -8.47 5.65
CA GLU A 64 -1.12 -8.91 7.05
C GLU A 64 0.14 -8.68 7.90
N ARG A 65 1.32 -8.90 7.33
CA ARG A 65 2.60 -8.67 8.03
C ARG A 65 2.85 -7.19 8.32
N ILE A 66 2.48 -6.30 7.40
CA ILE A 66 2.80 -4.87 7.48
C ILE A 66 1.62 -3.99 7.93
N LYS A 67 0.41 -4.56 8.04
CA LYS A 67 -0.86 -3.84 8.27
C LYS A 67 -0.76 -2.86 9.42
N ALA A 68 -0.35 -3.33 10.60
CA ALA A 68 -0.24 -2.48 11.79
C ALA A 68 0.72 -1.29 11.59
N LYS A 69 1.83 -1.48 10.86
CA LYS A 69 2.80 -0.40 10.57
C LYS A 69 2.23 0.60 9.57
N VAL A 70 1.59 0.12 8.50
CA VAL A 70 0.99 0.97 7.46
C VAL A 70 -0.15 1.81 8.04
N LEU A 71 -1.07 1.18 8.78
CA LEU A 71 -2.19 1.88 9.42
C LEU A 71 -1.70 2.85 10.51
N GLY A 72 -0.74 2.43 11.32
CA GLY A 72 -0.12 3.31 12.33
C GLY A 72 0.59 4.52 11.71
N TYR A 73 1.23 4.34 10.54
CA TYR A 73 1.86 5.44 9.80
C TYR A 73 0.83 6.42 9.22
N LEU A 74 -0.26 5.90 8.66
CA LEU A 74 -1.35 6.70 8.08
C LEU A 74 -2.26 7.33 9.15
N GLY A 75 -2.22 6.83 10.38
CA GLY A 75 -3.06 7.30 11.47
C GLY A 75 -4.53 6.88 11.33
N ILE A 76 -4.79 5.77 10.66
CA ILE A 76 -6.14 5.20 10.46
C ILE A 76 -6.26 3.85 11.16
N SER A 77 -7.48 3.48 11.52
CA SER A 77 -7.84 2.19 12.09
C SER A 77 -8.22 1.16 11.02
N GLU A 78 -8.35 -0.11 11.42
CA GLU A 78 -8.87 -1.15 10.52
C GLU A 78 -10.33 -0.88 10.13
N ILE A 79 -11.14 -0.32 11.04
CA ILE A 79 -12.54 0.07 10.74
C ILE A 79 -12.58 1.14 9.66
N GLU A 80 -11.74 2.17 9.75
CA GLU A 80 -11.67 3.22 8.72
C GLU A 80 -11.16 2.66 7.38
N LEU A 81 -10.30 1.64 7.39
CA LEU A 81 -9.89 0.94 6.17
C LEU A 81 -11.07 0.18 5.53
N ASP A 82 -11.88 -0.50 6.34
CA ASP A 82 -13.10 -1.17 5.86
C ASP A 82 -14.11 -0.15 5.31
N ASP A 83 -14.30 0.98 5.98
CA ASP A 83 -15.16 2.08 5.49
C ASP A 83 -14.66 2.61 4.12
N ILE A 84 -13.34 2.80 3.97
CA ILE A 84 -12.73 3.20 2.68
C ILE A 84 -12.99 2.15 1.61
N ARG A 85 -12.90 0.86 1.94
CA ARG A 85 -13.17 -0.24 1.01
C ARG A 85 -14.61 -0.18 0.50
N ASP A 86 -15.57 -0.04 1.41
CA ASP A 86 -16.99 0.00 1.08
C ASP A 86 -17.31 1.23 0.23
N ASP A 87 -16.77 2.40 0.58
CA ASP A 87 -16.91 3.63 -0.20
C ASP A 87 -16.36 3.48 -1.63
N LEU A 88 -15.20 2.83 -1.80
CA LEU A 88 -14.60 2.59 -3.11
C LEU A 88 -15.35 1.54 -3.93
N TYR A 89 -15.98 0.57 -3.27
CA TYR A 89 -16.86 -0.40 -3.92
C TYR A 89 -18.15 0.27 -4.41
N ASP A 90 -18.78 1.10 -3.59
CA ASP A 90 -20.00 1.84 -3.95
C ASP A 90 -19.76 2.84 -5.09
N GLN A 91 -18.54 3.39 -5.19
CA GLN A 91 -18.11 4.23 -6.32
C GLN A 91 -17.78 3.43 -7.58
N GLY A 92 -17.77 2.10 -7.53
CA GLY A 92 -17.41 1.22 -8.64
C GLY A 92 -15.93 1.20 -8.99
N ILE A 93 -15.06 1.63 -8.06
CA ILE A 93 -13.60 1.60 -8.23
C ILE A 93 -13.06 0.20 -7.92
N LEU A 94 -13.57 -0.43 -6.86
CA LEU A 94 -13.28 -1.83 -6.55
C LEU A 94 -14.29 -2.76 -7.20
N HIS A 95 -13.82 -3.94 -7.56
CA HIS A 95 -14.65 -5.02 -8.07
C HIS A 95 -14.41 -6.23 -7.15
N LEU A 96 -15.38 -6.49 -6.26
CA LEU A 96 -15.36 -7.61 -5.32
C LEU A 96 -15.87 -8.90 -5.97
#